data_AF-A0A181CDS5-F1
#
_entry.id   AF-A0A181CDS5-F1
#
_cell.length_a   1.000
_cell.length_b   1.000
_cell.length_c   1.000
_cell.angle_alpha   90.00
_cell.angle_beta   90.00
_cell.angle_gamma   90.00
#
_symmetry.space_group_name_H-M   'P 1'
#
loop_
_entity.id
_entity.type
_entity.pdbx_description
1 polymer ?
#
loop_
_entity_poly.entity_id
_entity_poly.type
_entity_poly.pdbx_seq_one_letter_code
_entity_poly.pdbx_strand_id
1 'polypeptide(L)'
;MKNAHTHTHAAPAPHRTRPPRLDWGRLAPSVAQLRQQGCSTRETARRLGLNIKTLEAHLRRHRIRHAIPMDRPDQVRRTCLNCDSAFVADGRFLRLCPECRAMFG
;
A
#
# COMPACT_ATOMS: atom_id res chain seq x y z
N MET A 1 -61.71 -35.07 2.63
CA MET A 1 -60.95 -34.01 1.93
C MET A 1 -60.14 -33.21 2.95
N LYS A 2 -58.84 -33.49 3.12
CA LYS A 2 -57.87 -32.60 3.81
C LYS A 2 -56.51 -32.77 3.14
N ASN A 3 -55.94 -31.66 2.70
CA ASN A 3 -54.91 -31.56 1.68
C ASN A 3 -53.51 -31.88 2.24
N ALA A 4 -52.72 -32.65 1.48
CA ALA A 4 -51.31 -32.91 1.75
C ALA A 4 -50.47 -31.75 1.22
N HIS A 5 -49.68 -31.11 2.09
CA HIS A 5 -48.67 -30.13 1.69
C HIS A 5 -47.31 -30.82 1.62
N THR A 6 -46.86 -31.11 0.40
CA THR A 6 -45.49 -31.55 0.12
C THR A 6 -44.54 -30.36 0.26
N HIS A 7 -43.69 -30.38 1.29
CA HIS A 7 -42.60 -29.43 1.43
C HIS A 7 -41.47 -29.80 0.46
N THR A 8 -41.39 -29.09 -0.67
CA THR A 8 -40.22 -29.12 -1.54
C THR A 8 -39.04 -28.42 -0.85
N HIS A 9 -38.06 -29.20 -0.40
CA HIS A 9 -36.78 -28.66 0.07
C HIS A 9 -36.00 -28.08 -1.12
N ALA A 10 -35.95 -26.75 -1.21
CA ALA A 10 -35.07 -26.04 -2.14
C ALA A 10 -33.60 -26.21 -1.70
N ALA A 11 -32.72 -26.50 -2.66
CA ALA A 11 -31.28 -26.64 -2.43
C ALA A 11 -30.67 -25.33 -1.88
N PRO A 12 -29.69 -25.41 -0.95
CA PRO A 12 -29.05 -24.21 -0.41
C PRO A 12 -28.22 -23.51 -1.48
N ALA A 13 -28.43 -22.19 -1.62
CA ALA A 13 -27.66 -21.34 -2.51
C ALA A 13 -26.16 -21.37 -2.13
N PRO A 14 -25.22 -21.19 -3.09
CA PRO A 14 -23.80 -21.20 -2.82
C PRO A 14 -23.44 -20.09 -1.83
N HIS A 15 -23.03 -20.49 -0.62
CA HIS A 15 -22.54 -19.57 0.38
C HIS A 15 -21.34 -18.81 -0.18
N ARG A 16 -21.43 -17.48 -0.21
CA ARG A 16 -20.29 -16.61 -0.53
C ARG A 16 -19.13 -17.01 0.38
N THR A 17 -18.10 -17.62 -0.21
CA THR A 17 -16.88 -17.99 0.52
C THR A 17 -16.29 -16.72 1.11
N ARG A 18 -16.25 -16.68 2.44
CA ARG A 18 -15.60 -15.58 3.16
C ARG A 18 -14.17 -15.46 2.62
N PRO A 19 -13.71 -14.27 2.23
CA PRO A 19 -12.33 -14.08 1.81
C PRO A 19 -11.41 -14.66 2.89
N PRO A 20 -10.34 -15.39 2.51
CA PRO A 20 -9.39 -15.93 3.48
C PRO A 20 -8.90 -14.78 4.36
N ARG A 21 -9.05 -14.95 5.68
CA ARG A 21 -8.60 -13.93 6.64
C ARG A 21 -7.08 -13.84 6.51
N LEU A 22 -6.58 -12.62 6.35
CA LEU A 22 -5.16 -12.36 6.27
C LEU A 22 -4.48 -12.78 7.59
N ASP A 23 -3.51 -13.68 7.52
CA ASP A 23 -2.79 -14.18 8.69
C ASP A 23 -1.66 -13.21 9.07
N TRP A 24 -1.99 -12.28 9.96
CA TRP A 24 -1.02 -11.33 10.49
C TRP A 24 0.04 -11.96 11.39
N GLY A 25 -0.20 -13.14 11.96
CA GLY A 25 0.80 -13.84 12.77
C GLY A 25 2.03 -14.22 11.93
N ARG A 26 1.80 -14.61 10.68
CA ARG A 26 2.88 -14.93 9.72
C ARG A 26 3.48 -13.69 9.05
N LEU A 27 2.68 -12.64 8.83
CA LEU A 27 3.11 -11.46 8.06
C LEU A 27 3.79 -10.39 8.91
N ALA A 28 3.44 -10.26 10.20
CA ALA A 28 3.98 -9.21 11.06
C ALA A 28 5.52 -9.23 11.19
N PRO A 29 6.20 -10.39 11.31
CA PRO A 29 7.67 -10.44 11.34
C PRO A 29 8.29 -9.89 10.05
N SER A 30 7.76 -10.27 8.88
CA SER A 30 8.25 -9.79 7.59
C SER A 30 8.01 -8.29 7.39
N VAL A 31 6.87 -7.77 7.87
CA VAL A 31 6.59 -6.32 7.88
C VAL A 31 7.60 -5.58 8.76
N ALA A 32 7.93 -6.12 9.93
CA ALA A 32 8.92 -5.51 10.83
C ALA A 32 10.33 -5.50 10.21
N GLN A 33 10.76 -6.63 9.63
CA GLN A 33 12.05 -6.74 8.96
C GLN A 33 12.19 -5.77 7.79
N LEU A 34 11.19 -5.70 6.90
CA LEU A 34 11.20 -4.77 5.76
C LEU A 34 11.25 -3.30 6.22
N ARG A 35 10.63 -3.00 7.36
CA ARG A 35 10.68 -1.66 7.94
C ARG A 35 12.02 -1.31 8.57
N GLN A 36 12.68 -2.27 9.23
CA GLN A 36 14.06 -2.10 9.70
C GLN A 36 15.04 -1.86 8.54
N GLN A 37 14.76 -2.44 7.37
CA GLN A 37 15.53 -2.22 6.13
C GLN A 37 15.23 -0.88 5.44
N GLY A 38 14.37 -0.02 5.98
CA GLY A 38 14.03 1.25 5.34
C GLY A 38 13.03 1.14 4.17
N CYS A 39 12.29 0.03 4.02
CA CYS A 39 11.29 -0.10 2.95
C CYS A 39 10.02 0.71 3.23
N SER A 40 9.64 1.61 2.32
CA SER A 40 8.38 2.36 2.42
C SER A 40 7.16 1.43 2.57
N THR A 41 6.05 1.96 3.10
CA THR A 41 4.79 1.19 3.22
C THR A 41 4.33 0.64 1.87
N ARG A 42 4.50 1.41 0.78
CA ARG A 42 4.11 0.97 -0.57
C ARG A 42 4.98 -0.18 -1.07
N GLU A 43 6.29 -0.11 -0.83
CA GLU A 43 7.22 -1.16 -1.22
C GLU A 43 7.03 -2.42 -0.36
N THR A 44 6.79 -2.25 0.94
CA THR A 44 6.45 -3.34 1.85
C THR A 44 5.18 -4.06 1.40
N ALA A 45 4.14 -3.31 1.04
CA ALA A 45 2.90 -3.88 0.50
C ALA A 45 3.14 -4.64 -0.81
N ARG A 46 3.95 -4.08 -1.72
CA ARG A 46 4.31 -4.72 -2.99
C ARG A 46 5.05 -6.04 -2.76
N ARG A 47 6.07 -6.06 -1.89
CA ARG A 47 6.87 -7.27 -1.60
C ARG A 47 6.07 -8.39 -0.93
N LEU A 48 5.07 -8.02 -0.13
CA LEU A 48 4.21 -8.98 0.56
C LEU A 48 2.94 -9.34 -0.23
N GLY A 49 2.74 -8.77 -1.43
CA GLY A 49 1.52 -8.99 -2.23
C GLY A 49 0.25 -8.46 -1.56
N LEU A 50 0.37 -7.46 -0.70
CA LEU A 50 -0.74 -6.90 0.08
C LEU A 50 -1.26 -5.61 -0.54
N ASN A 51 -2.55 -5.34 -0.34
CA ASN A 51 -3.09 -4.00 -0.59
C ASN A 51 -2.49 -3.01 0.42
N ILE A 52 -2.01 -1.88 -0.08
CA ILE A 52 -1.42 -0.81 0.75
C ILE A 52 -2.37 -0.35 1.86
N LYS A 53 -3.69 -0.31 1.61
CA LYS A 53 -4.69 0.09 2.61
C LYS A 53 -4.81 -0.93 3.75
N THR A 54 -4.69 -2.21 3.43
CA THR A 54 -4.68 -3.28 4.42
C THR A 54 -3.47 -3.18 5.34
N LEU A 55 -2.30 -2.89 4.75
CA LEU A 55 -1.07 -2.65 5.51
C LEU A 55 -1.16 -1.36 6.34
N GLU A 56 -1.64 -0.25 5.78
CA GLU A 56 -1.86 1.01 6.51
C GLU A 56 -2.79 0.82 7.71
N ALA A 57 -3.91 0.10 7.53
CA ALA A 57 -4.85 -0.18 8.61
C ALA A 57 -4.21 -1.00 9.73
N HIS A 58 -3.40 -2.00 9.39
CA HIS A 58 -2.67 -2.80 10.38
C HIS A 58 -1.65 -1.95 11.15
N LEU A 59 -0.83 -1.18 10.44
CA LEU A 59 0.16 -0.30 11.07
C LEU A 59 -0.48 0.71 12.03
N ARG A 60 -1.63 1.29 11.64
CA ARG A 60 -2.41 2.21 12.49
C ARG A 60 -2.91 1.51 13.76
N ARG A 61 -3.51 0.31 13.63
CA ARG A 61 -4.04 -0.46 14.78
C ARG A 61 -2.96 -0.83 15.78
N HIS A 62 -1.79 -1.23 15.29
CA HIS A 62 -0.66 -1.64 16.14
C HIS A 62 0.25 -0.48 16.55
N ARG A 63 -0.14 0.78 16.26
CA ARG A 63 0.63 2.00 16.55
C ARG A 63 2.08 1.94 16.07
N ILE A 64 2.34 1.19 14.99
CA ILE A 64 3.66 1.04 14.39
C ILE A 64 3.93 2.33 13.59
N ARG A 65 4.52 3.31 14.28
CA ARG A 65 4.93 4.58 13.66
C ARG A 65 5.98 4.32 12.59
N HIS A 66 6.07 5.22 11.62
CA HIS A 66 7.01 5.15 10.50
C HIS A 66 8.43 4.92 11.03
N ALA A 67 8.99 3.71 10.80
CA ALA A 67 10.35 3.36 11.22
C ALA A 67 11.41 3.97 10.31
N ILE A 68 10.96 4.73 9.31
CA ILE A 68 11.76 5.26 8.23
C ILE A 68 11.34 6.72 8.16
N PRO A 69 12.28 7.67 8.23
CA PRO A 69 12.06 8.97 7.63
C PRO A 69 11.54 8.72 6.22
N MET A 70 10.41 9.30 5.85
CA MET A 70 9.85 9.19 4.51
C MET A 70 10.74 9.94 3.50
N ASP A 71 12.02 9.61 3.41
CA ASP A 71 13.01 10.28 2.56
C ASP A 71 12.91 9.79 1.12
N ARG A 72 11.72 9.99 0.55
CA ARG A 72 11.47 10.19 -0.89
C ARG A 72 11.16 8.93 -1.71
N PRO A 73 10.04 8.23 -1.42
CA PRO A 73 9.44 7.30 -2.38
C PRO A 73 8.96 7.98 -3.68
N ASP A 74 8.99 9.32 -3.74
CA ASP A 74 8.66 10.11 -4.93
C ASP A 74 9.91 10.64 -5.66
N GLN A 75 11.06 9.98 -5.53
CA GLN A 75 12.18 10.26 -6.43
C GLN A 75 11.79 9.90 -7.88
N VAL A 76 11.68 10.93 -8.72
CA VAL A 76 11.32 10.78 -10.13
C VAL A 76 12.41 11.40 -10.99
N ARG A 77 12.94 10.65 -11.96
CA ARG A 77 13.82 11.18 -13.01
C ARG A 77 13.04 12.15 -13.90
N ARG A 78 13.56 13.37 -14.07
CA ARG A 78 12.90 14.45 -14.81
C ARG A 78 13.92 15.33 -15.52
N THR A 79 13.40 16.18 -16.38
CA THR A 79 14.13 17.24 -17.06
C THR A 79 13.75 18.58 -16.41
N CYS A 80 14.74 19.44 -16.14
CA CYS A 80 14.52 20.75 -15.54
C CYS A 80 13.80 21.68 -16.51
N LEU A 81 12.78 22.43 -16.05
CA LEU A 81 12.06 23.39 -16.90
C LEU A 81 12.88 24.64 -17.29
N ASN A 82 14.02 24.90 -16.63
CA ASN A 82 14.80 26.11 -16.86
C ASN A 82 16.05 25.88 -17.72
N CYS A 83 16.73 24.75 -17.54
CA CYS A 83 18.00 24.46 -18.21
C CYS A 83 18.03 23.12 -18.94
N ASP A 84 16.89 22.42 -19.00
CA ASP A 84 16.75 21.09 -19.62
C ASP A 84 17.69 19.99 -19.08
N SER A 85 18.36 20.22 -17.95
CA SER A 85 19.21 19.20 -17.32
C SER A 85 18.38 18.05 -16.77
N ALA A 86 18.83 16.80 -16.96
CA ALA A 86 18.25 15.65 -16.28
C ALA A 86 18.60 15.65 -14.79
N PHE A 87 17.61 15.44 -13.92
CA PHE A 87 17.80 15.37 -12.48
C PHE A 87 16.79 14.42 -11.80
N VAL A 88 17.03 14.08 -10.55
CA VAL A 88 16.10 13.31 -9.71
C VAL A 88 15.36 14.27 -8.80
N ALA A 89 14.04 14.36 -8.96
CA ALA A 89 13.18 15.22 -8.19
C ALA A 89 12.64 14.50 -6.95
N ASP A 90 12.79 15.12 -5.77
CA ASP A 90 12.18 14.66 -4.52
C ASP A 90 10.70 15.07 -4.47
N GLY A 91 9.82 14.31 -5.12
CA GLY A 91 8.40 14.66 -5.21
C GLY A 91 7.94 14.95 -6.64
N ARG A 92 6.64 14.75 -6.87
CA ARG A 92 6.03 14.92 -8.20
C ARG A 92 5.87 16.37 -8.64
N PHE A 93 5.95 17.31 -7.70
CA PHE A 93 5.72 18.72 -7.95
C PHE A 93 7.01 19.49 -8.26
N LEU A 94 8.17 18.97 -7.87
CA LEU A 94 9.45 19.60 -8.14
C LEU A 94 9.82 19.46 -9.63
N ARG A 95 10.04 20.60 -10.29
CA ARG A 95 10.30 20.72 -11.74
C ARG A 95 11.60 21.48 -12.07
N LEU A 96 12.27 22.01 -11.04
CA LEU A 96 13.55 22.70 -11.17
C LEU A 96 14.66 21.83 -10.56
N CYS A 97 15.81 21.76 -11.24
CA CYS A 97 16.99 21.12 -10.70
C CYS A 97 17.52 21.89 -9.48
N PRO A 98 18.41 21.29 -8.66
CA PRO A 98 18.93 21.94 -7.46
C PRO A 98 19.56 23.32 -7.74
N GLU A 99 20.31 23.44 -8.84
CA GLU A 99 20.97 24.68 -9.25
C GLU A 99 19.98 25.78 -9.62
N CYS A 100 19.05 25.49 -10.53
CA CYS A 100 18.03 26.47 -10.92
C CYS A 100 17.11 26.83 -9.76
N ARG A 101 16.81 25.87 -8.87
CA ARG A 101 16.01 26.16 -7.67
C ARG A 101 16.72 27.13 -6.73
N ALA A 102 18.03 27.01 -6.57
CA ALA A 102 18.80 27.94 -5.73
C ALA A 102 18.81 29.38 -6.27
N MET A 103 18.57 29.56 -7.59
CA MET A 103 18.46 30.89 -8.21
C MET A 103 17.09 31.56 -8.04
N PHE A 104 16.03 30.76 -7.82
CA PHE A 104 14.63 31.25 -7.77
C PHE A 104 13.95 30.99 -6.41
N GLY A 105 14.68 30.50 -5.41
CA GLY A 105 14.16 30.02 -4.13
C GLY A 105 14.62 30.83 -2.92
#